data_AF-A0A971P9Z4-F1
#
_entry.id   AF-A0A971P9Z4-F1
#
_cell.length_a   1.000
_cell.length_b   1.000
_cell.length_c   1.000
_cell.angle_alpha   90.00
_cell.angle_beta   90.00
_cell.angle_gamma   90.00
#
_symmetry.space_group_name_H-M   'P 1'
#
loop_
_entity.id
_entity.type
_entity.pdbx_description
1 polymer ?
#
loop_
_entity_poly.entity_id
_entity_poly.type
_entity_poly.pdbx_seq_one_letter_code
_entity_poly.pdbx_strand_id
1 'polypeptide(L)'
;MTQYLYNARDIAAYFKWAGVPPDREKNYLSFLYDRRDLLIARPMTVEYDFLEKEVFREMYYLWSAGYVNEYSDVGLIVPDGGVSIICDQEFIRLEAYMKLVALHLILTANLPYVRMNFVGLPLVLGISGEYADFERNLTIAFQSLRLVAADIHGNEFEIEKGIPDEILCISISNDLKDALFGKDGSRRRSDPDWSEQLRLLKQKSLREKEIRDRRQKRSEEKNESVEGKETKTRKGGKKYP
;
A
#
# COMPACT_ATOMS: atom_id res chain seq x y z
N MET A 1 -0.61 -7.96 24.56
CA MET A 1 0.30 -8.42 23.50
C MET A 1 0.20 -7.45 22.34
N THR A 2 1.31 -6.87 21.88
CA THR A 2 1.33 -6.04 20.67
C THR A 2 1.13 -6.96 19.47
N GLN A 3 -0.07 -6.98 18.91
CA GLN A 3 -0.32 -7.73 17.68
C GLN A 3 0.41 -7.01 16.54
N TYR A 4 1.21 -7.75 15.78
CA TYR A 4 1.85 -7.26 14.58
C TYR A 4 0.79 -7.14 13.48
N LEU A 5 0.42 -5.92 13.11
CA LEU A 5 -0.80 -5.72 12.30
C LEU A 5 -0.52 -5.64 10.80
N TYR A 6 0.46 -4.82 10.40
CA TYR A 6 0.69 -4.51 8.99
C TYR A 6 2.04 -5.01 8.48
N ASN A 7 1.99 -5.76 7.39
CA ASN A 7 3.18 -6.13 6.63
C ASN A 7 3.39 -5.19 5.42
N ALA A 8 4.51 -5.39 4.70
CA ALA A 8 4.83 -4.57 3.53
C ALA A 8 3.76 -4.63 2.44
N ARG A 9 3.11 -5.78 2.28
CA ARG A 9 2.06 -5.99 1.28
C ARG A 9 0.76 -5.28 1.64
N ASP A 10 0.40 -5.24 2.92
CA ASP A 10 -0.75 -4.49 3.41
C ASP A 10 -0.58 -2.99 3.12
N ILE A 11 0.62 -2.44 3.39
CA ILE A 11 0.95 -1.04 3.13
C ILE A 11 0.97 -0.76 1.61
N ALA A 12 1.58 -1.65 0.83
CA ALA A 12 1.62 -1.54 -0.63
C ALA A 12 0.23 -1.58 -1.25
N ALA A 13 -0.62 -2.50 -0.79
CA ALA A 13 -2.01 -2.59 -1.20
C ALA A 13 -2.75 -1.30 -0.87
N TYR A 14 -2.57 -0.74 0.33
CA TYR A 14 -3.17 0.54 0.67
C TYR A 14 -2.73 1.68 -0.26
N PHE A 15 -1.44 1.79 -0.60
CA PHE A 15 -0.97 2.85 -1.51
C PHE A 15 -1.62 2.76 -2.89
N LYS A 16 -1.79 1.55 -3.43
CA LYS A 16 -2.50 1.31 -4.69
C LYS A 16 -3.99 1.60 -4.54
N TRP A 17 -4.63 1.01 -3.53
CA TRP A 17 -6.06 1.12 -3.28
C TRP A 17 -6.53 2.57 -3.09
N ALA A 18 -5.81 3.35 -2.27
CA ALA A 18 -6.15 4.74 -2.00
C ALA A 18 -5.59 5.73 -3.05
N GLY A 19 -4.92 5.24 -4.10
CA GLY A 19 -4.30 6.08 -5.14
C GLY A 19 -3.29 7.07 -4.57
N VAL A 20 -2.49 6.67 -3.58
CA VAL A 20 -1.52 7.55 -2.92
C VAL A 20 -0.49 8.01 -3.94
N PRO A 21 -0.28 9.32 -4.12
CA PRO A 21 0.66 9.80 -5.11
C PRO A 21 2.11 9.61 -4.61
N PRO A 22 3.10 9.43 -5.52
CA PRO A 22 4.48 9.09 -5.13
C PRO A 22 5.16 10.09 -4.18
N ASP A 23 4.76 11.35 -4.20
CA ASP A 23 5.26 12.39 -3.27
C ASP A 23 4.77 12.18 -1.83
N ARG A 24 3.65 11.47 -1.63
CA ARG A 24 3.07 11.17 -0.31
C ARG A 24 3.43 9.80 0.23
N GLU A 25 3.75 8.83 -0.64
CA GLU A 25 4.13 7.47 -0.25
C GLU A 25 5.25 7.47 0.81
N LYS A 26 6.33 8.23 0.58
CA LYS A 26 7.44 8.34 1.54
C LYS A 26 7.04 8.98 2.87
N ASN A 27 6.18 10.00 2.83
CA ASN A 27 5.67 10.64 4.05
C ASN A 27 4.80 9.69 4.87
N TYR A 28 4.06 8.81 4.21
CA TYR A 28 3.26 7.78 4.88
C TYR A 28 4.15 6.67 5.42
N LEU A 29 5.15 6.21 4.67
CA LEU A 29 6.14 5.24 5.14
C LEU A 29 6.91 5.74 6.37
N SER A 30 7.42 6.96 6.32
CA SER A 30 8.12 7.58 7.46
C SER A 30 7.20 7.64 8.69
N PHE A 31 5.95 8.10 8.52
CA PHE A 31 4.98 8.13 9.61
C PHE A 31 4.72 6.75 10.23
N LEU A 32 4.55 5.71 9.39
CA LEU A 32 4.33 4.35 9.85
C LEU A 32 5.57 3.81 10.57
N TYR A 33 6.77 4.10 10.05
CA TYR A 33 8.03 3.64 10.62
C TYR A 33 8.34 4.29 11.97
N ASP A 34 8.04 5.59 12.13
CA ASP A 34 8.17 6.28 13.41
C ASP A 34 7.29 5.64 14.50
N ARG A 35 6.20 4.97 14.09
CA ARG A 35 5.21 4.29 14.95
C ARG A 35 5.26 2.77 14.78
N ARG A 36 6.37 2.23 14.29
CA ARG A 36 6.51 0.83 13.87
C ARG A 36 6.20 -0.17 15.00
N ASP A 37 6.54 0.16 16.24
CA ASP A 37 6.29 -0.72 17.39
C ASP A 37 4.79 -0.90 17.68
N LEU A 38 3.94 -0.01 17.18
CA LEU A 38 2.49 -0.07 17.33
C LEU A 38 1.78 -0.66 16.10
N LEU A 39 2.40 -0.58 14.92
CA LEU A 39 1.71 -0.81 13.64
C LEU A 39 2.34 -1.92 12.79
N ILE A 40 3.67 -2.00 12.73
CA ILE A 40 4.37 -2.77 11.69
C ILE A 40 4.80 -4.14 12.22
N ALA A 41 4.65 -5.17 11.39
CA ALA A 41 5.10 -6.51 11.68
C ALA A 41 6.64 -6.65 11.67
N ARG A 42 7.20 -7.43 12.61
CA ARG A 42 8.61 -7.83 12.54
C ARG A 42 8.84 -8.81 11.37
N PRO A 43 10.00 -8.76 10.69
CA PRO A 43 11.21 -7.99 11.01
C PRO A 43 11.28 -6.58 10.40
N MET A 44 10.20 -6.07 9.79
CA MET A 44 10.23 -4.78 9.08
C MET A 44 10.40 -3.56 9.99
N THR A 45 10.42 -3.75 11.30
CA THR A 45 10.64 -2.69 12.29
C THR A 45 12.12 -2.35 12.52
N VAL A 46 13.05 -3.08 11.90
CA VAL A 46 14.50 -2.98 12.19
C VAL A 46 15.15 -1.79 11.47
N GLU A 47 14.91 -1.66 10.16
CA GLU A 47 15.50 -0.61 9.32
C GLU A 47 14.47 -0.01 8.36
N TYR A 48 14.51 1.32 8.21
CA TYR A 48 13.60 2.04 7.32
C TYR A 48 13.81 1.65 5.86
N ASP A 49 15.07 1.61 5.41
CA ASP A 49 15.41 1.24 4.03
C ASP A 49 14.94 -0.18 3.66
N PHE A 50 14.92 -1.09 4.64
CA PHE A 50 14.40 -2.43 4.45
C PHE A 50 12.88 -2.40 4.26
N LEU A 51 12.14 -1.74 5.16
CA LEU A 51 10.69 -1.55 5.01
C LEU A 51 10.34 -0.89 3.66
N GLU A 52 11.03 0.19 3.31
CA GLU A 52 10.79 0.93 2.07
C GLU A 52 10.92 0.01 0.85
N LYS A 53 12.04 -0.73 0.75
CA LYS A 53 12.29 -1.65 -0.38
C LYS A 53 11.23 -2.75 -0.46
N GLU A 54 10.85 -3.34 0.67
CA GLU A 54 9.84 -4.39 0.71
C GLU A 54 8.47 -3.87 0.25
N VAL A 55 8.04 -2.70 0.74
CA VAL A 55 6.76 -2.09 0.33
C VAL A 55 6.75 -1.79 -1.16
N PHE A 56 7.81 -1.19 -1.70
CA PHE A 56 7.88 -0.91 -3.14
C PHE A 56 7.90 -2.18 -3.98
N ARG A 57 8.59 -3.24 -3.53
CA ARG A 57 8.58 -4.54 -4.21
C ARG A 57 7.17 -5.12 -4.28
N GLU A 58 6.45 -5.17 -3.15
CA GLU A 58 5.07 -5.67 -3.12
C GLU A 58 4.13 -4.79 -3.94
N MET A 59 4.36 -3.47 -3.99
CA MET A 59 3.55 -2.58 -4.82
C MET A 59 3.70 -2.87 -6.33
N TYR A 60 4.92 -3.16 -6.80
CA TYR A 60 5.13 -3.59 -8.18
C TYR A 60 4.50 -4.95 -8.46
N TYR A 61 4.59 -5.89 -7.50
CA TYR A 61 3.94 -7.19 -7.62
C TYR A 61 2.42 -7.05 -7.76
N LEU A 62 1.77 -6.33 -6.84
CA LEU A 62 0.32 -6.08 -6.87
C LEU A 62 -0.12 -5.39 -8.16
N TRP A 63 0.66 -4.42 -8.64
CA TRP A 63 0.38 -3.76 -9.91
C TRP A 63 0.45 -4.74 -11.09
N SER A 64 1.46 -5.61 -11.12
CA SER A 64 1.58 -6.63 -12.17
C SER A 64 0.44 -7.66 -12.13
N ALA A 65 -0.15 -7.89 -10.96
CA ALA A 65 -1.31 -8.75 -10.76
C ALA A 65 -2.65 -8.04 -11.09
N GLY A 66 -2.64 -6.76 -11.48
CA GLY A 66 -3.83 -6.00 -11.82
C GLY A 66 -4.51 -5.29 -10.65
N TYR A 67 -3.87 -5.22 -9.48
CA TYR A 67 -4.37 -4.45 -8.34
C TYR A 67 -3.94 -2.99 -8.45
N VAL A 68 -4.84 -2.13 -8.92
CA VAL A 68 -4.51 -0.76 -9.36
C VAL A 68 -5.12 0.32 -8.47
N ASN A 69 -6.34 0.14 -7.99
CA ASN A 69 -7.17 1.18 -7.36
C ASN A 69 -8.24 0.60 -6.43
N GLU A 70 -9.16 1.44 -5.94
CA GLU A 70 -10.18 1.09 -4.96
C GLU A 70 -11.20 0.04 -5.43
N TYR A 71 -11.36 -0.12 -6.75
CA TYR A 71 -12.26 -1.09 -7.38
C TYR A 71 -11.57 -2.42 -7.70
N SER A 72 -10.28 -2.54 -7.40
CA SER A 72 -9.52 -3.77 -7.65
C SER A 72 -9.97 -4.87 -6.70
N ASP A 73 -9.98 -6.10 -7.19
CA ASP A 73 -10.34 -7.27 -6.38
C ASP A 73 -9.39 -7.39 -5.18
N VAL A 74 -9.95 -7.31 -3.98
CA VAL A 74 -9.24 -7.47 -2.69
C VAL A 74 -8.59 -8.85 -2.60
N GLY A 75 -9.12 -9.85 -3.30
CA GLY A 75 -8.53 -11.18 -3.41
C GLY A 75 -7.10 -11.16 -3.95
N LEU A 76 -6.73 -10.19 -4.80
CA LEU A 76 -5.38 -10.06 -5.36
C LEU A 76 -4.34 -9.59 -4.33
N ILE A 77 -4.77 -9.03 -3.20
CA ILE A 77 -3.90 -8.67 -2.09
C ILE A 77 -3.37 -9.94 -1.42
N VAL A 78 -4.15 -11.00 -1.37
CA VAL A 78 -3.76 -12.25 -0.73
C VAL A 78 -2.87 -13.05 -1.68
N PRO A 79 -1.59 -13.31 -1.33
CA PRO A 79 -0.73 -14.14 -2.17
C PRO A 79 -1.24 -15.59 -2.19
N ASP A 80 -0.86 -16.33 -3.24
CA ASP A 80 -1.11 -17.78 -3.29
C ASP A 80 -0.47 -18.46 -2.06
N GLY A 81 -1.28 -19.24 -1.33
CA GLY A 81 -0.85 -19.86 -0.06
C GLY A 81 -0.71 -18.88 1.11
N GLY A 82 -1.21 -17.65 0.99
CA GLY A 82 -1.25 -16.67 2.06
C GLY A 82 -2.00 -17.18 3.28
N VAL A 83 -1.48 -16.87 4.47
CA VAL A 83 -2.05 -17.29 5.75
C VAL A 83 -2.65 -16.10 6.46
N SER A 84 -3.86 -16.28 6.98
CA SER A 84 -4.56 -15.27 7.78
C SER A 84 -3.86 -15.06 9.12
N ILE A 85 -3.75 -13.82 9.58
CA ILE A 85 -3.03 -13.46 10.81
C ILE A 85 -4.00 -13.19 11.97
N ILE A 86 -5.16 -12.62 11.64
CA ILE A 86 -6.19 -12.12 12.56
C ILE A 86 -7.43 -13.00 12.44
N CYS A 87 -7.95 -13.16 11.21
CA CYS A 87 -9.17 -13.90 10.96
C CYS A 87 -8.89 -15.39 10.76
N ASP A 88 -9.94 -16.20 10.72
CA ASP A 88 -9.86 -17.57 10.20
C ASP A 88 -9.47 -17.55 8.72
N GLN A 89 -8.87 -18.64 8.25
CA GLN A 89 -8.30 -18.71 6.90
C GLN A 89 -9.31 -18.43 5.78
N GLU A 90 -10.56 -18.85 5.94
CA GLU A 90 -11.64 -18.62 4.97
C GLU A 90 -12.04 -17.13 4.85
N PHE A 91 -11.66 -16.31 5.84
CA PHE A 91 -11.96 -14.89 5.94
C PHE A 91 -10.73 -14.01 5.71
N ILE A 92 -9.66 -14.54 5.11
CA ILE A 92 -8.43 -13.79 4.82
C ILE A 92 -8.67 -12.53 3.96
N ARG A 93 -9.70 -12.54 3.10
CA ARG A 93 -10.11 -11.37 2.31
C ARG A 93 -10.78 -10.29 3.16
N LEU A 94 -11.54 -10.70 4.19
CA LEU A 94 -12.07 -9.78 5.20
C LEU A 94 -10.92 -9.11 5.94
N GLU A 95 -9.93 -9.90 6.38
CA GLU A 95 -8.74 -9.36 7.03
C GLU A 95 -8.04 -8.32 6.15
N ALA A 96 -7.74 -8.66 4.89
CA ALA A 96 -7.10 -7.75 3.95
C ALA A 96 -7.91 -6.46 3.77
N TYR A 97 -9.23 -6.56 3.61
CA TYR A 97 -10.10 -5.40 3.48
C TYR A 97 -10.12 -4.53 4.73
N MET A 98 -10.30 -5.11 5.91
CA MET A 98 -10.34 -4.37 7.17
C MET A 98 -9.00 -3.69 7.47
N LYS A 99 -7.87 -4.31 7.10
CA LYS A 99 -6.55 -3.69 7.17
C LYS A 99 -6.42 -2.47 6.26
N LEU A 100 -6.97 -2.50 5.04
CA LEU A 100 -7.01 -1.32 4.17
C LEU A 100 -7.80 -0.17 4.81
N VAL A 101 -8.98 -0.47 5.35
CA VAL A 101 -9.85 0.51 6.01
C VAL A 101 -9.15 1.13 7.23
N ALA A 102 -8.51 0.29 8.04
CA ALA A 102 -7.76 0.75 9.21
C ALA A 102 -6.54 1.61 8.80
N LEU A 103 -5.76 1.20 7.78
CA LEU A 103 -4.68 2.03 7.24
C LEU A 103 -5.19 3.35 6.68
N HIS A 104 -6.37 3.35 6.05
CA HIS A 104 -7.00 4.56 5.53
C HIS A 104 -7.32 5.56 6.65
N LEU A 105 -7.90 5.07 7.76
CA LEU A 105 -8.19 5.87 8.96
C LEU A 105 -6.90 6.37 9.64
N ILE A 106 -5.84 5.56 9.68
CA ILE A 106 -4.55 5.92 10.28
C ILE A 106 -3.82 6.99 9.46
N LEU A 107 -3.80 6.84 8.13
CA LEU A 107 -2.97 7.66 7.26
C LEU A 107 -3.68 8.93 6.77
N THR A 108 -5.00 8.97 6.80
CA THR A 108 -5.78 10.14 6.38
C THR A 108 -5.99 11.11 7.53
N ALA A 109 -5.23 12.20 7.54
CA ALA A 109 -5.10 13.14 8.64
C ALA A 109 -6.41 13.70 9.24
N ASN A 110 -7.49 13.78 8.46
CA ASN A 110 -8.75 14.42 8.84
C ASN A 110 -9.96 13.49 8.64
N LEU A 111 -9.77 12.18 8.56
CA LEU A 111 -10.88 11.26 8.36
C LEU A 111 -11.38 10.76 9.72
N PRO A 112 -12.51 11.29 10.24
CA PRO A 112 -13.00 10.88 11.55
C PRO A 112 -13.55 9.45 11.54
N TYR A 113 -14.13 9.02 10.42
CA TYR A 113 -14.71 7.70 10.22
C TYR A 113 -14.87 7.36 8.73
N VAL A 114 -15.09 6.07 8.45
CA VAL A 114 -15.56 5.54 7.17
C VAL A 114 -16.97 5.00 7.36
N ARG A 115 -17.86 5.25 6.39
CA ARG A 115 -19.21 4.68 6.39
C ARG A 115 -19.19 3.30 5.73
N MET A 116 -19.77 2.31 6.39
CA MET A 116 -19.79 0.94 5.88
C MET A 116 -21.14 0.27 6.16
N ASN A 117 -21.61 -0.48 5.17
CA ASN A 117 -22.69 -1.45 5.34
C ASN A 117 -22.05 -2.85 5.29
N PHE A 118 -22.24 -3.62 6.34
CA PHE A 118 -21.64 -4.94 6.50
C PHE A 118 -22.49 -6.07 5.91
N VAL A 119 -23.80 -5.89 5.74
CA VAL A 119 -24.72 -6.94 5.27
C VAL A 119 -24.33 -7.46 3.88
N GLY A 120 -23.93 -6.56 2.98
CA GLY A 120 -23.49 -6.90 1.62
C GLY A 120 -22.01 -7.23 1.49
N LEU A 121 -21.21 -7.03 2.54
CA LEU A 121 -19.76 -7.11 2.46
C LEU A 121 -19.24 -8.52 2.13
N PRO A 122 -19.80 -9.63 2.66
CA PRO A 122 -19.35 -10.97 2.31
C PRO A 122 -19.39 -11.25 0.80
N LEU A 123 -20.47 -10.83 0.14
CA LEU A 123 -20.64 -11.01 -1.30
C LEU A 123 -19.61 -10.20 -2.10
N VAL A 124 -19.38 -8.94 -1.71
CA VAL A 124 -18.41 -8.05 -2.36
C VAL A 124 -16.99 -8.60 -2.26
N LEU A 125 -16.64 -9.22 -1.13
CA LEU A 125 -15.32 -9.82 -0.90
C LEU A 125 -15.21 -11.27 -1.42
N GLY A 126 -16.30 -11.84 -1.93
CA GLY A 126 -16.36 -13.22 -2.38
C GLY A 126 -16.09 -14.22 -1.25
N ILE A 127 -16.60 -13.94 -0.05
CA ILE A 127 -16.51 -14.82 1.12
C ILE A 127 -17.63 -15.85 1.05
N SER A 128 -17.28 -17.13 1.19
CA SER A 128 -18.21 -18.27 1.10
C SER A 128 -18.54 -18.92 2.45
N GLY A 129 -17.96 -18.43 3.55
CA GLY A 129 -18.20 -18.95 4.88
C GLY A 129 -19.58 -18.59 5.44
N GLU A 130 -19.96 -19.20 6.56
CA GLU A 130 -21.24 -18.92 7.23
C GLU A 130 -21.28 -17.49 7.77
N TYR A 131 -22.48 -16.90 7.82
CA TYR A 131 -22.64 -15.52 8.29
C TYR A 131 -22.29 -15.36 9.78
N ALA A 132 -22.57 -16.37 10.62
CA ALA A 132 -22.17 -16.34 12.03
C ALA A 132 -20.64 -16.30 12.19
N ASP A 133 -19.90 -17.02 11.34
CA ASP A 133 -18.44 -16.96 11.31
C ASP A 133 -17.93 -15.62 10.78
N PHE A 134 -18.66 -15.01 9.83
CA PHE A 134 -18.38 -13.65 9.38
C PHE A 134 -18.49 -12.64 10.54
N GLU A 135 -19.56 -12.67 11.33
CA GLU A 135 -19.75 -11.77 12.49
C GLU A 135 -18.66 -11.96 13.54
N ARG A 136 -18.30 -13.21 13.82
CA ARG A 136 -17.19 -13.55 14.72
C ARG A 136 -15.86 -13.00 14.20
N ASN A 137 -15.54 -13.23 12.93
CA ASN A 137 -14.30 -12.75 12.32
C ASN A 137 -14.26 -11.22 12.21
N LEU A 138 -15.40 -10.57 11.98
CA LEU A 138 -15.51 -9.12 11.99
C LEU A 138 -15.21 -8.56 13.38
N THR A 139 -15.75 -9.17 14.43
CA THR A 139 -15.45 -8.80 15.82
C THR A 139 -13.95 -8.92 16.10
N ILE A 140 -13.33 -10.05 15.72
CA ILE A 140 -11.89 -10.27 15.90
C ILE A 140 -11.09 -9.19 15.16
N ALA A 141 -11.45 -8.89 13.91
CA ALA A 141 -10.80 -7.84 13.12
C ALA A 141 -10.92 -6.47 13.78
N PHE A 142 -12.10 -6.11 14.31
CA PHE A 142 -12.32 -4.85 15.03
C PHE A 142 -11.42 -4.73 16.26
N GLN A 143 -11.38 -5.78 17.09
CA GLN A 143 -10.56 -5.81 18.30
C GLN A 143 -9.06 -5.72 17.95
N SER A 144 -8.60 -6.54 17.00
CA SER A 144 -7.20 -6.58 16.57
C SER A 144 -6.72 -5.29 15.95
N LEU A 145 -7.52 -4.68 15.07
CA LEU A 145 -7.19 -3.42 14.39
C LEU A 145 -7.54 -2.18 15.25
N ARG A 146 -8.04 -2.40 16.47
CA ARG A 146 -8.45 -1.35 17.42
C ARG A 146 -9.44 -0.36 16.82
N LEU A 147 -10.41 -0.89 16.09
CA LEU A 147 -11.51 -0.16 15.46
C LEU A 147 -12.72 -0.07 16.41
N VAL A 148 -13.50 0.99 16.24
CA VAL A 148 -14.78 1.20 16.92
C VAL A 148 -15.84 1.55 15.90
N ALA A 149 -17.08 1.15 16.17
CA ALA A 149 -18.25 1.49 15.35
C ALA A 149 -19.18 2.42 16.12
N ALA A 150 -19.80 3.33 15.39
CA ALA A 150 -20.90 4.13 15.88
C ALA A 150 -22.01 4.18 14.83
N ASP A 151 -23.24 4.42 15.25
CA ASP A 151 -24.34 4.71 14.33
C ASP A 151 -24.15 6.08 13.64
N ILE A 152 -25.10 6.45 12.78
CA ILE A 152 -25.09 7.75 12.09
C ILE A 152 -25.28 8.96 13.03
N HIS A 153 -25.72 8.72 14.26
CA HIS A 153 -25.94 9.73 15.29
C HIS A 153 -24.75 9.86 16.25
N GLY A 154 -23.74 9.00 16.11
CA GLY A 154 -22.53 8.98 16.93
C GLY A 154 -22.66 8.15 18.21
N ASN A 155 -23.72 7.36 18.37
CA ASN A 155 -23.83 6.42 19.48
C ASN A 155 -22.95 5.20 19.20
N GLU A 156 -22.18 4.77 20.20
CA GLU A 156 -21.30 3.61 20.07
C GLU A 156 -22.11 2.33 19.81
N PHE A 157 -21.63 1.53 18.86
CA PHE A 157 -22.23 0.27 18.48
C PHE A 157 -21.26 -0.87 18.76
N GLU A 158 -21.71 -1.84 19.55
CA GLU A 158 -20.94 -3.05 19.86
C GLU A 158 -21.14 -4.09 18.76
N ILE A 159 -20.12 -4.28 17.92
CA ILE A 159 -20.12 -5.26 16.81
C ILE A 159 -20.40 -6.70 17.29
N GLU A 160 -20.04 -7.01 18.54
CA GLU A 160 -20.30 -8.31 19.18
C GLU A 160 -21.78 -8.66 19.31
N LYS A 161 -22.68 -7.66 19.29
CA LYS A 161 -24.13 -7.86 19.36
C LYS A 161 -24.76 -8.30 18.04
N GLY A 162 -23.95 -8.44 16.99
CA GLY A 162 -24.38 -8.80 15.64
C GLY A 162 -24.30 -7.62 14.68
N ILE A 163 -24.37 -7.93 13.39
CA ILE A 163 -24.27 -6.93 12.33
C ILE A 163 -25.65 -6.31 12.08
N PRO A 164 -25.80 -4.99 12.25
CA PRO A 164 -27.07 -4.33 12.02
C PRO A 164 -27.32 -4.12 10.52
N ASP A 165 -28.59 -4.08 10.12
CA ASP A 165 -29.02 -3.72 8.76
C ASP A 165 -29.04 -2.19 8.58
N GLU A 166 -27.93 -1.54 8.95
CA GLU A 166 -27.75 -0.11 8.83
C GLU A 166 -26.29 0.27 8.54
N ILE A 167 -26.08 1.53 8.15
CA ILE A 167 -24.73 2.04 7.88
C ILE A 167 -24.08 2.42 9.21
N LEU A 168 -22.92 1.82 9.49
CA LEU A 168 -22.09 2.16 10.63
C LEU A 168 -20.94 3.09 10.22
N CYS A 169 -20.58 3.98 11.14
CA CYS A 169 -19.40 4.83 11.07
C CYS A 169 -18.25 4.15 11.81
N ILE A 170 -17.26 3.66 11.06
CA ILE A 170 -16.08 2.98 11.60
C ILE A 170 -14.96 3.99 11.81
N SER A 171 -14.36 4.02 12.99
CA SER A 171 -13.17 4.81 13.26
C SER A 171 -12.12 4.02 14.05
N ILE A 172 -10.90 4.55 14.17
CA ILE A 172 -9.92 4.01 15.11
C ILE A 172 -10.28 4.43 16.54
N SER A 173 -10.02 3.55 17.51
CA SER A 173 -10.26 3.79 18.93
C SER A 173 -9.54 5.04 19.43
N ASN A 174 -10.12 5.73 20.42
CA ASN A 174 -9.52 6.92 21.01
C ASN A 174 -8.13 6.64 21.59
N ASP A 175 -7.94 5.48 22.23
CA ASP A 175 -6.63 5.05 22.74
C ASP A 175 -5.57 4.93 21.63
N LEU A 176 -5.96 4.47 20.43
CA LEU A 176 -5.04 4.42 19.29
C LEU A 176 -4.81 5.82 18.72
N LYS A 177 -5.84 6.66 18.61
CA LYS A 177 -5.70 8.07 18.16
C LYS A 177 -4.71 8.83 19.06
N ASP A 178 -4.85 8.71 20.37
CA ASP A 178 -3.99 9.36 21.35
C ASP A 178 -2.55 8.85 21.25
N ALA A 179 -2.35 7.54 21.04
CA ALA A 179 -1.02 6.96 20.84
C ALA A 179 -0.35 7.41 19.53
N LEU A 180 -1.13 7.61 18.45
CA LEU A 180 -0.60 7.98 17.12
C LEU A 180 -0.37 9.49 16.96
N PHE A 181 -1.27 10.31 17.51
CA PHE A 181 -1.36 11.75 17.24
C PHE A 181 -1.21 12.62 18.50
N GLY A 182 -1.24 12.05 19.71
CA GLY A 182 -1.29 12.80 20.96
C GLY A 182 -2.69 13.36 21.26
N LYS A 183 -2.82 14.07 22.39
CA LYS A 183 -4.10 14.57 22.92
C LYS A 183 -4.84 15.57 22.02
N ASP A 184 -4.15 16.17 21.05
CA ASP A 184 -4.75 17.11 20.08
C ASP A 184 -5.38 16.38 18.88
N GLY A 185 -5.24 15.04 18.79
CA GLY A 185 -5.96 14.16 17.85
C GLY A 185 -5.71 14.38 16.36
N SER A 186 -4.87 15.35 15.98
CA SER A 186 -4.66 15.78 14.60
C SER A 186 -3.22 15.55 14.16
N ARG A 187 -3.06 14.98 12.96
CA ARG A 187 -1.75 14.81 12.33
C ARG A 187 -1.21 16.22 11.99
N ARG A 188 -0.23 16.73 12.75
CA ARG A 188 0.53 17.93 12.36
C ARG A 188 1.06 17.69 10.94
N ARG A 189 0.72 18.57 9.99
CA ARG A 189 1.22 18.50 8.60
C ARG A 189 2.74 18.39 8.65
N SER A 190 3.32 17.38 8.01
CA SER A 190 4.77 17.31 7.80
C SER A 190 5.23 18.56 7.05
N ASP A 191 6.40 19.07 7.44
CA ASP A 191 7.01 20.28 6.91
C ASP A 191 7.11 20.25 5.36
N PRO A 192 6.81 21.37 4.67
CA PRO A 192 6.85 21.46 3.21
C PRO A 192 8.24 21.23 2.59
N ASP A 193 9.30 21.28 3.40
CA ASP A 193 10.71 21.26 2.96
C ASP A 193 11.11 19.93 2.28
N TRP A 194 10.52 18.80 2.71
CA TRP A 194 10.81 17.49 2.11
C TRP A 194 10.24 17.31 0.70
N SER A 195 9.10 17.94 0.41
CA SER A 195 8.48 17.89 -0.93
C SER A 195 9.32 18.62 -1.97
N GLU A 196 9.95 19.73 -1.58
CA GLU A 196 10.88 20.52 -2.38
C GLU A 196 12.16 19.70 -2.68
N GLN A 197 12.73 19.05 -1.66
CA GLN A 197 13.91 18.19 -1.81
C GLN A 197 13.67 16.98 -2.73
N LEU A 198 12.52 16.31 -2.61
CA LEU A 198 12.15 15.19 -3.49
C LEU A 198 11.90 15.63 -4.94
N ARG A 199 11.29 16.81 -5.14
CA ARG A 199 11.13 17.42 -6.47
C ARG A 199 12.49 17.69 -7.12
N LEU A 200 13.44 18.23 -6.35
CA LEU A 200 14.80 18.50 -6.79
C LEU A 200 15.55 17.20 -7.13
N LEU A 201 15.44 16.17 -6.30
CA LEU A 201 16.05 14.85 -6.54
C LEU A 201 15.47 14.16 -7.79
N LYS A 202 14.16 14.24 -8.00
CA LYS A 202 13.48 13.68 -9.19
C LYS A 202 13.91 14.40 -10.47
N GLN A 203 14.01 15.72 -10.45
CA GLN A 203 14.54 16.49 -11.58
C GLN A 203 16.00 16.15 -11.88
N LYS A 204 16.82 15.95 -10.84
CA LYS A 204 18.23 15.57 -11.00
C LYS A 204 18.38 14.18 -11.61
N SER A 205 17.59 13.21 -11.13
CA SER A 205 17.56 11.84 -11.65
C SER A 205 17.08 11.76 -13.11
N LEU A 206 16.04 12.52 -13.48
CA LEU A 206 15.55 12.61 -14.86
C LEU A 206 16.62 13.19 -15.80
N ARG A 207 17.32 14.25 -15.38
CA ARG A 207 18.43 14.82 -16.15
C ARG A 207 19.59 13.84 -16.32
N GLU A 208 19.93 13.08 -15.28
CA GLU A 208 20.97 12.06 -15.34
C GLU A 208 20.60 10.91 -16.29
N LYS A 209 19.33 10.50 -16.29
CA LYS A 209 18.80 9.50 -17.24
C LYS A 209 18.86 10.00 -18.68
N GLU A 210 18.42 11.23 -18.96
CA GLU A 210 18.51 11.84 -20.29
C GLU A 210 19.96 11.94 -20.80
N ILE A 211 20.91 12.28 -19.91
CA ILE A 211 22.33 12.34 -20.26
C ILE A 211 22.86 10.94 -20.59
N ARG A 212 22.46 9.92 -19.83
CA ARG A 212 22.87 8.53 -20.04
C ARG A 212 22.32 8.00 -21.37
N ASP A 213 21.04 8.24 -21.65
CA ASP A 213 20.38 7.83 -22.90
C ASP A 213 20.99 8.54 -24.12
N ARG A 214 21.33 9.83 -24.01
CA ARG A 214 22.04 10.58 -25.07
C ARG A 214 23.46 10.06 -25.31
N ARG A 215 24.17 9.63 -24.26
CA ARG A 215 25.50 9.04 -24.41
C ARG A 215 25.42 7.68 -25.08
N GLN A 216 24.41 6.88 -24.74
CA GLN A 216 24.20 5.55 -25.30
C GLN A 216 23.84 5.60 -26.79
N LYS A 217 22.92 6.50 -27.19
CA LYS A 217 22.61 6.73 -28.61
C LYS A 217 23.82 7.18 -29.43
N ARG A 218 24.65 8.07 -28.88
CA ARG A 218 25.89 8.51 -29.54
C ARG A 218 26.95 7.42 -29.69
N SER A 219 26.99 6.44 -28.78
CA SER A 219 27.87 5.27 -28.92
C SER A 219 27.34 4.26 -29.94
N GLU A 220 26.03 4.08 -30.03
CA GLU A 220 25.38 3.21 -31.02
C GLU A 220 25.55 3.77 -32.45
N GLU A 221 25.32 5.07 -32.66
CA GLU A 221 25.55 5.75 -33.95
C GLU A 221 27.02 5.70 -34.40
N LYS A 222 27.98 5.75 -33.45
CA LYS A 222 29.40 5.58 -33.76
C LYS A 222 29.73 4.15 -34.19
N ASN A 223 29.14 3.13 -33.56
CA ASN A 223 29.40 1.74 -33.93
C ASN A 223 28.78 1.36 -35.29
N GLU A 224 27.58 1.84 -35.60
CA GLU A 224 26.95 1.64 -36.93
C GLU A 224 27.77 2.30 -38.07
N SER A 225 28.36 3.47 -37.79
CA SER A 225 29.22 4.17 -38.77
C SER A 225 30.58 3.50 -39.01
N VAL A 226 31.02 2.61 -38.11
CA VAL A 226 32.24 1.79 -38.24
C VAL A 226 31.94 0.49 -38.98
N GLU A 227 30.84 -0.21 -38.67
CA GLU A 227 30.43 -1.43 -39.39
C GLU A 227 30.07 -1.15 -40.87
N GLY A 228 29.47 0.01 -41.17
CA GLY A 228 29.16 0.43 -42.54
C GLY A 228 30.38 0.77 -43.41
N LYS A 229 31.56 1.00 -42.79
CA LYS A 229 32.83 1.20 -43.50
C LYS A 229 33.57 -0.12 -43.78
N GLU A 230 33.45 -1.11 -42.90
CA GLU A 230 34.08 -2.43 -43.08
C GLU A 230 33.37 -3.31 -44.12
N THR A 231 32.05 -3.17 -44.31
CA THR A 231 31.33 -3.93 -45.34
C THR A 231 31.59 -3.44 -46.77
N LYS A 232 31.95 -2.16 -46.97
CA LYS A 232 32.30 -1.64 -48.31
C LYS A 232 33.72 -1.97 -48.76
N THR A 233 34.62 -2.35 -47.86
CA THR A 233 36.02 -2.67 -48.21
C THR A 233 36.23 -4.13 -48.64
N ARG A 234 35.27 -5.05 -48.42
CA ARG A 234 35.41 -6.48 -48.77
C ARG A 234 34.86 -6.91 -50.15
N LYS A 235 34.26 -6.02 -50.95
CA LYS A 235 33.71 -6.35 -52.29
C LYS A 235 34.49 -5.83 -53.49
N GLY A 236 35.74 -5.38 -53.32
CA GLY A 236 36.56 -4.89 -54.43
C GLY A 236 37.99 -5.43 -54.38
N GLY A 237 38.25 -6.60 -54.98
CA GLY A 237 39.63 -7.01 -55.21
C GLY A 237 39.85 -8.47 -55.56
N LYS A 238 39.67 -8.82 -56.85
CA LYS A 238 40.72 -9.36 -57.74
C LYS A 238 40.09 -10.09 -58.94
N LYS A 239 40.24 -9.48 -60.12
CA LYS A 239 40.43 -10.18 -61.40
C LYS A 239 41.41 -9.35 -62.21
N TYR A 240 42.58 -9.92 -62.51
CA TYR A 240 43.47 -9.63 -63.64
C TYR A 240 44.63 -10.63 -63.58
N PRO A 241 45.31 -10.94 -64.69
CA PRO A 241 44.83 -11.27 -66.04
C PRO A 241 44.76 -12.80 -66.27
#